data_AF-A0A6P0TTZ3-F1
#
_entry.id   AF-A0A6P0TTZ3-F1
#
_cell.length_a   1.000
_cell.length_b   1.000
_cell.length_c   1.000
_cell.angle_alpha   90.00
_cell.angle_beta   90.00
_cell.angle_gamma   90.00
#
_symmetry.space_group_name_H-M   'P 1'
#
loop_
_entity.id
_entity.type
_entity.pdbx_description
1 polymer ?
#
loop_
_entity_poly.entity_id
_entity_poly.type
_entity_poly.pdbx_seq_one_letter_code
_entity_poly.pdbx_strand_id
1 'polypeptide(L)'
;MNLTSMDSKLVNKAIYWPLLLSALLLSSCEGETPQAVAPPPTAVEIARVDQTQVADSTEYIATVEGKERATITPRVNGQVSQVFVSLGNRVQKGDPILQIDPSQQQAVLDSNIAQIGSAKAQLDSAEAQLRSLRDDRRELIAQRDLNSERANLENAQANLRRER
;
A
#
# COMPACT_ATOMS: atom_id res chain seq x y z
N MET A 1 -43.24 -61.31 121.89
CA MET A 1 -43.95 -60.88 123.11
C MET A 1 -44.78 -59.65 122.78
N ASN A 2 -46.11 -59.85 122.79
CA ASN A 2 -47.22 -58.92 123.11
C ASN A 2 -47.33 -57.54 122.43
N LEU A 3 -48.49 -57.00 122.06
CA LEU A 3 -49.91 -57.40 121.92
C LEU A 3 -50.64 -56.14 121.39
N THR A 4 -51.70 -56.31 120.57
CA THR A 4 -52.95 -55.47 120.47
C THR A 4 -52.83 -54.01 119.97
N SER A 5 -53.78 -53.37 119.26
CA SER A 5 -55.08 -53.68 118.62
C SER A 5 -55.69 -52.35 118.13
N MET A 6 -56.56 -52.37 117.12
CA MET A 6 -57.71 -51.45 116.91
C MET A 6 -57.43 -49.94 116.63
N ASP A 7 -58.26 -49.17 115.93
CA ASP A 7 -59.31 -49.39 114.91
C ASP A 7 -59.77 -48.00 114.45
N SER A 8 -60.49 -47.96 113.33
CA SER A 8 -61.50 -46.94 113.01
C SER A 8 -61.02 -45.48 112.76
N LYS A 9 -61.08 -45.06 111.50
CA LYS A 9 -62.19 -44.27 110.95
C LYS A 9 -61.79 -43.76 109.56
N LEU A 10 -62.12 -44.61 108.58
CA LEU A 10 -62.42 -44.21 107.22
C LEU A 10 -63.46 -43.08 107.26
N VAL A 11 -63.26 -42.05 106.41
CA VAL A 11 -64.28 -41.20 105.72
C VAL A 11 -63.72 -39.83 105.29
N ASN A 12 -62.56 -39.35 105.78
CA ASN A 12 -62.11 -37.97 105.50
C ASN A 12 -60.89 -37.82 104.52
N LYS A 13 -60.52 -38.87 103.78
CA LYS A 13 -59.24 -38.95 103.01
C LYS A 13 -59.37 -38.74 101.49
N ALA A 14 -60.56 -38.41 100.97
CA ALA A 14 -60.83 -38.35 99.53
C ALA A 14 -60.87 -36.93 98.91
N ILE A 15 -60.63 -35.87 99.70
CA ILE A 15 -60.79 -34.46 99.25
C ILE A 15 -59.47 -33.69 99.11
N TYR A 16 -58.35 -34.21 99.61
CA TYR A 16 -57.06 -33.49 99.62
C TYR A 16 -56.14 -33.77 98.42
N TRP A 17 -56.57 -34.60 97.46
CA TRP A 17 -55.75 -35.04 96.32
C TRP A 17 -55.56 -34.02 95.18
N PRO A 18 -56.49 -33.09 94.86
CA PRO A 18 -56.28 -32.17 93.74
C PRO A 18 -55.49 -30.89 94.10
N LEU A 19 -55.30 -30.58 95.39
CA LEU A 19 -54.57 -29.38 95.84
C LEU A 19 -53.04 -29.53 95.78
N LEU A 20 -52.53 -30.78 95.74
CA LEU A 20 -51.10 -31.09 95.74
C LEU A 20 -50.49 -31.17 94.33
N LEU A 21 -51.33 -31.21 93.28
CA LEU A 21 -50.90 -31.26 91.87
C LEU A 21 -50.62 -29.86 91.27
N SER A 22 -51.15 -28.79 91.88
CA SER A 22 -50.99 -27.40 91.40
C SER A 22 -49.67 -26.75 91.83
N ALA A 23 -49.02 -27.26 92.89
CA ALA A 23 -47.76 -26.71 93.42
C ALA A 23 -46.51 -27.14 92.62
N LEU A 24 -46.62 -28.11 91.71
CA LEU A 24 -45.47 -28.68 90.99
C LEU A 24 -45.18 -28.02 89.63
N LEU A 25 -46.00 -27.08 89.17
CA LEU A 25 -45.91 -26.48 87.83
C LEU A 25 -45.27 -25.08 87.79
N LEU A 26 -44.84 -24.51 88.92
CA LEU A 26 -44.30 -23.13 88.99
C LEU A 26 -42.78 -23.02 89.26
N SER A 27 -42.02 -24.13 89.28
CA SER A 27 -40.56 -24.09 89.51
C SER A 27 -39.70 -24.30 88.26
N SER A 28 -40.21 -23.94 87.06
CA SER A 28 -39.46 -24.09 85.82
C SER A 28 -39.47 -22.81 84.97
N CYS A 29 -38.86 -21.73 85.47
CA CYS A 29 -38.23 -20.68 84.65
C CYS A 29 -37.57 -19.62 85.56
N GLU A 30 -36.24 -19.48 85.48
CA GLU A 30 -35.40 -18.26 85.61
C GLU A 30 -33.94 -18.74 85.81
N GLY A 31 -32.87 -18.41 85.07
CA GLY A 31 -32.61 -17.61 83.87
C GLY A 31 -31.08 -17.51 83.68
N GLU A 32 -30.58 -17.57 82.44
CA GLU A 32 -29.36 -16.87 81.92
C GLU A 32 -29.12 -17.26 80.43
N THR A 33 -28.93 -16.26 79.58
CA THR A 33 -28.53 -16.37 78.16
C THR A 33 -27.36 -15.39 77.91
N PRO A 34 -26.54 -15.54 76.85
CA PRO A 34 -25.59 -16.61 76.58
C PRO A 34 -24.17 -16.03 76.31
N GLN A 35 -23.09 -16.66 76.78
CA GLN A 35 -21.75 -16.38 76.20
C GLN A 35 -21.55 -17.25 74.97
N ALA A 36 -21.82 -16.66 73.79
CA ALA A 36 -21.50 -17.27 72.52
C ALA A 36 -19.99 -17.46 72.41
N VAL A 37 -19.54 -18.72 72.45
CA VAL A 37 -18.19 -19.08 72.02
C VAL A 37 -18.11 -18.72 70.54
N ALA A 38 -17.25 -17.77 70.19
CA ALA A 38 -17.01 -17.43 68.79
C ALA A 38 -16.57 -18.71 68.06
N PRO A 39 -17.21 -19.07 66.93
CA PRO A 39 -16.81 -20.26 66.19
C PRO A 39 -15.33 -20.15 65.79
N PRO A 40 -14.58 -21.27 65.81
CA PRO A 40 -13.16 -21.24 65.45
C PRO A 40 -13.00 -20.66 64.05
N PRO A 41 -11.97 -19.83 63.80
CA PRO A 41 -11.81 -19.16 62.52
C PRO A 41 -11.73 -20.21 61.41
N THR A 42 -12.68 -20.14 60.48
CA THR A 42 -12.76 -21.05 59.36
C THR A 42 -11.54 -20.83 58.47
N ALA A 43 -10.73 -21.87 58.28
CA ALA A 43 -9.56 -21.79 57.41
C ALA A 43 -10.02 -21.56 55.97
N VAL A 44 -9.57 -20.45 55.37
CA VAL A 44 -9.82 -20.11 53.98
C VAL A 44 -8.53 -20.23 53.20
N GLU A 45 -8.63 -20.86 52.03
CA GLU A 45 -7.50 -20.97 51.11
C GLU A 45 -7.27 -19.62 50.44
N ILE A 46 -6.06 -19.09 50.58
CA ILE A 46 -5.65 -17.85 49.93
C ILE A 46 -4.56 -18.14 48.91
N ALA A 47 -4.69 -17.54 47.74
CA ALA A 47 -3.66 -17.55 46.72
C ALA A 47 -2.98 -16.17 46.65
N ARG A 48 -1.65 -16.15 46.56
CA ARG A 48 -0.89 -14.92 46.32
C ARG A 48 -0.92 -14.63 44.82
N VAL A 49 -1.41 -13.45 44.44
CA VAL A 49 -1.45 -13.01 43.03
C VAL A 49 -0.13 -12.30 42.73
N ASP A 50 0.67 -12.90 41.84
CA ASP A 50 1.88 -12.28 41.33
C ASP A 50 1.52 -11.35 40.15
N GLN A 51 1.94 -10.09 40.24
CA GLN A 51 1.74 -9.13 39.15
C GLN A 51 2.81 -9.33 38.09
N THR A 52 2.46 -10.07 37.05
CA THR A 52 3.25 -10.19 35.83
C THR A 52 2.62 -9.37 34.71
N GLN A 53 3.45 -8.79 33.84
CA GLN A 53 2.94 -8.10 32.65
C GLN A 53 2.28 -9.12 31.72
N VAL A 54 0.95 -9.03 31.59
CA VAL A 54 0.19 -9.82 30.63
C VAL A 54 0.14 -9.04 29.34
N ALA A 55 0.67 -9.62 28.26
CA ALA A 55 0.56 -9.03 26.94
C ALA A 55 -0.90 -9.15 26.47
N ASP A 56 -1.59 -8.01 26.40
CA ASP A 56 -2.93 -7.92 25.84
C ASP A 56 -2.80 -7.77 24.33
N SER A 57 -3.23 -8.78 23.58
CA SER A 57 -3.12 -8.80 22.12
C SER A 57 -4.45 -9.18 21.49
N THR A 58 -4.85 -8.42 20.48
CA THR A 58 -6.08 -8.66 19.72
C THR A 58 -5.74 -9.16 18.33
N GLU A 59 -6.37 -10.25 17.92
CA GLU A 59 -6.19 -10.84 16.58
C GLU A 59 -7.21 -10.23 15.61
N TYR A 60 -6.72 -9.80 14.44
CA TYR A 60 -7.55 -9.27 13.37
C TYR A 60 -7.17 -9.93 12.05
N ILE A 61 -8.17 -10.17 11.21
CA ILE A 61 -7.96 -10.63 9.84
C ILE A 61 -7.70 -9.39 8.96
N ALA A 62 -6.57 -9.37 8.29
CA ALA A 62 -6.21 -8.33 7.33
C ALA A 62 -5.79 -8.95 5.99
N THR A 63 -6.10 -8.24 4.90
CA THR A 63 -5.64 -8.59 3.56
C THR A 63 -4.42 -7.76 3.22
N VAL A 64 -3.33 -8.41 2.83
CA VAL A 64 -2.11 -7.73 2.39
C VAL A 64 -2.14 -7.56 0.87
N GLU A 65 -1.95 -6.33 0.40
CA GLU A 65 -1.78 -6.01 -1.01
C GLU A 65 -0.38 -5.47 -1.31
N GLY A 66 0.05 -5.64 -2.57
CA GLY A 66 1.29 -5.03 -3.04
C GLY A 66 1.20 -3.51 -2.99
N LYS A 67 2.24 -2.86 -2.44
CA LYS A 67 2.31 -1.39 -2.33
C LYS A 67 2.11 -0.67 -3.67
N GLU A 68 2.63 -1.27 -4.75
CA GLU A 68 2.52 -0.76 -6.12
C GLU A 68 2.13 -1.90 -7.05
N ARG A 69 1.17 -1.62 -7.94
CA ARG A 69 0.71 -2.56 -8.98
C ARG A 69 0.80 -1.85 -10.31
N ALA A 70 1.54 -2.43 -11.26
CA ALA A 70 1.70 -1.89 -12.61
C ALA A 70 1.26 -2.95 -13.63
N THR A 71 0.38 -2.55 -14.54
CA THR A 71 -0.01 -3.37 -15.70
C THR A 71 0.91 -2.98 -16.86
N ILE A 72 1.70 -3.94 -17.35
CA ILE A 72 2.63 -3.70 -18.46
C ILE A 72 1.92 -3.99 -19.78
N THR A 73 1.84 -2.99 -20.66
CA THR A 73 1.28 -3.13 -22.01
C THR A 73 2.29 -2.68 -23.07
N PRO A 74 2.33 -3.37 -24.23
CA PRO A 74 3.08 -2.90 -25.39
C PRO A 74 2.68 -1.48 -25.81
N ARG A 75 3.67 -0.63 -26.08
CA ARG A 75 3.44 0.73 -26.62
C ARG A 75 3.26 0.76 -28.14
N VAL A 76 3.72 -0.28 -28.82
CA VAL A 76 3.67 -0.42 -30.27
C VAL A 76 2.94 -1.70 -30.63
N ASN A 77 2.23 -1.66 -31.75
CA ASN A 77 1.60 -2.85 -32.31
C ASN A 77 2.65 -3.67 -33.05
N GLY A 78 2.53 -5.00 -32.98
CA GLY A 78 3.40 -5.92 -33.69
C GLY A 78 3.24 -7.35 -33.19
N GLN A 79 3.90 -8.27 -33.87
CA GLN A 79 3.92 -9.67 -33.46
C GLN A 79 4.94 -9.87 -32.34
N VAL A 80 4.58 -10.68 -31.35
CA VAL A 80 5.51 -11.08 -30.29
C VAL A 80 6.56 -12.00 -30.89
N SER A 81 7.82 -11.58 -30.85
CA SER A 81 8.96 -12.39 -31.28
C SER A 81 9.42 -13.32 -30.15
N GLN A 82 9.52 -12.80 -28.93
CA GLN A 82 10.01 -13.57 -27.79
C GLN A 82 9.43 -13.07 -26.46
N VAL A 83 9.22 -13.99 -25.52
CA VAL A 83 8.87 -13.72 -24.12
C VAL A 83 10.05 -14.13 -23.26
N PHE A 84 10.54 -13.24 -22.39
CA PHE A 84 11.75 -13.48 -21.59
C PHE A 84 11.46 -13.89 -20.14
N VAL A 85 10.21 -13.76 -19.70
CA VAL A 85 9.84 -13.96 -18.30
C VAL A 85 8.70 -14.96 -18.16
N SER A 86 8.69 -15.68 -17.04
CA SER A 86 7.64 -16.62 -16.68
C SER A 86 6.85 -16.14 -15.47
N LEU A 87 5.71 -16.77 -15.23
CA LEU A 87 4.84 -16.44 -14.09
C LEU A 87 5.60 -16.60 -12.77
N GLY A 88 5.58 -15.57 -11.92
CA GLY A 88 6.27 -15.57 -10.62
C GLY A 88 7.73 -15.11 -10.66
N ASN A 89 8.31 -14.84 -11.84
CA ASN A 89 9.67 -14.28 -11.91
C ASN A 89 9.73 -12.87 -11.32
N ARG A 90 10.78 -12.60 -10.55
CA ARG A 90 11.11 -11.27 -10.07
C ARG A 90 11.85 -10.50 -11.15
N VAL A 91 11.30 -9.37 -11.58
CA VAL A 91 11.88 -8.49 -12.61
C VAL A 91 12.23 -7.13 -12.01
N GLN A 92 13.28 -6.51 -12.53
CA GLN A 92 13.68 -5.15 -12.18
C GLN A 92 13.26 -4.17 -13.27
N LYS A 93 13.31 -2.88 -12.94
CA LYS A 93 13.00 -1.83 -13.90
C LYS A 93 14.05 -1.83 -15.03
N GLY A 94 13.58 -1.97 -16.26
CA GLY A 94 14.42 -1.99 -17.46
C GLY A 94 14.67 -3.39 -18.00
N ASP A 95 14.32 -4.44 -17.25
CA ASP A 95 14.48 -5.81 -17.73
C ASP A 95 13.53 -6.07 -18.92
N PRO A 96 14.03 -6.73 -19.98
CA PRO A 96 13.19 -7.09 -21.11
C PRO A 96 12.19 -8.16 -20.68
N ILE A 97 10.90 -7.88 -20.84
CA ILE A 97 9.80 -8.80 -20.54
C ILE A 97 9.36 -9.51 -21.83
N LEU A 98 9.28 -8.74 -22.92
CA LEU A 98 8.73 -9.13 -24.21
C LEU A 98 9.52 -8.44 -25.31
N GLN A 99 9.82 -9.14 -26.39
CA GLN A 99 10.30 -8.57 -27.64
C GLN A 99 9.21 -8.62 -28.70
N ILE A 100 8.95 -7.47 -29.31
CA ILE A 100 8.08 -7.35 -30.48
C ILE A 100 9.01 -7.37 -31.70
N ASP A 101 8.60 -8.07 -32.76
CA ASP A 101 9.34 -8.11 -34.03
C ASP A 101 9.59 -6.67 -34.53
N PRO A 102 10.87 -6.24 -34.64
CA PRO A 102 11.21 -4.88 -35.03
C PRO A 102 11.20 -4.66 -36.54
N SER A 103 10.97 -5.69 -37.37
CA SER A 103 11.13 -5.63 -38.82
C SER A 103 10.35 -4.49 -39.48
N GLN A 104 9.09 -4.29 -39.06
CA GLN A 104 8.25 -3.22 -39.59
C GLN A 104 8.74 -1.83 -39.17
N GLN A 105 9.12 -1.66 -37.91
CA GLN A 105 9.61 -0.38 -37.39
C GLN A 105 10.97 -0.03 -37.99
N GLN A 106 11.83 -1.03 -38.19
CA GLN A 106 13.13 -0.88 -38.85
C GLN A 106 12.95 -0.47 -40.31
N ALA A 107 12.04 -1.10 -41.05
CA ALA A 107 11.74 -0.72 -42.43
C ALA A 107 11.23 0.74 -42.52
N VAL A 108 10.39 1.18 -41.58
CA VAL A 108 9.94 2.57 -41.51
C VAL A 108 11.10 3.52 -41.21
N LEU A 109 11.95 3.19 -40.24
CA LEU A 109 13.14 3.97 -39.91
C LEU A 109 14.07 4.11 -41.12
N ASP A 110 14.38 3.01 -41.79
CA ASP A 110 15.25 2.97 -42.96
C ASP A 110 14.66 3.80 -44.11
N SER A 111 13.34 3.72 -44.33
CA SER A 111 12.65 4.53 -45.34
C SER A 111 12.75 6.03 -45.05
N ASN A 112 12.63 6.43 -43.78
CA ASN A 112 12.76 7.82 -43.36
C ASN A 112 14.20 8.33 -43.51
N ILE A 113 15.19 7.51 -43.16
CA ILE A 113 16.62 7.82 -43.36
C ILE A 113 16.91 8.01 -44.85
N ALA A 114 16.38 7.14 -45.71
CA ALA A 114 16.52 7.26 -47.15
C ALA A 114 15.87 8.55 -47.70
N GLN A 115 14.69 8.93 -47.20
CA GLN A 115 14.04 10.19 -47.55
C GLN A 115 14.87 11.40 -47.15
N ILE A 116 15.45 11.41 -45.94
CA ILE A 116 16.37 12.46 -45.49
C ILE A 116 17.60 12.53 -46.41
N GLY A 117 18.17 11.37 -46.77
CA GLY A 117 19.30 11.30 -47.70
C GLY A 117 18.97 11.87 -49.08
N SER A 118 17.81 11.52 -49.64
CA SER A 118 17.33 12.06 -50.91
C SER A 118 17.11 13.57 -50.85
N ALA A 119 16.48 14.07 -49.79
CA ALA A 119 16.24 15.51 -49.60
C ALA A 119 17.55 16.28 -49.49
N LYS A 120 18.54 15.73 -48.78
CA LYS A 120 19.87 16.33 -48.67
C LYS A 120 20.59 16.37 -50.02
N ALA A 121 20.55 15.28 -50.79
CA ALA A 121 21.15 15.26 -52.13
C ALA A 121 20.48 16.27 -53.09
N GLN A 122 19.16 16.44 -53.00
CA GLN A 122 18.44 17.46 -53.76
C GLN A 122 18.85 18.87 -53.35
N LEU A 123 19.00 19.14 -52.06
CA LEU A 123 19.51 20.42 -51.57
C LEU A 123 20.92 20.70 -52.10
N ASP A 124 21.84 19.75 -51.93
CA ASP A 124 23.24 19.88 -52.37
C ASP A 124 23.32 20.13 -53.89
N SER A 125 22.50 19.42 -54.67
CA SER A 125 22.40 19.63 -56.12
C SER A 125 21.85 21.00 -56.47
N ALA A 126 20.78 21.45 -55.81
CA ALA A 126 20.18 22.76 -56.05
C ALA A 126 21.16 23.90 -55.68
N GLU A 127 21.90 23.75 -54.59
CA GLU A 127 22.94 24.69 -54.21
C GLU A 127 24.11 24.72 -55.21
N ALA A 128 24.56 23.55 -55.69
CA ALA A 128 25.61 23.47 -56.70
C ALA A 128 25.17 24.14 -58.01
N GLN A 129 23.94 23.90 -58.45
CA GLN A 129 23.37 24.54 -59.63
C GLN A 129 23.25 26.06 -59.45
N LEU A 130 22.82 26.53 -58.26
CA LEU A 130 22.77 27.95 -57.96
C LEU A 130 24.16 28.60 -57.96
N ARG A 131 25.19 27.92 -57.44
CA ARG A 131 26.58 28.39 -57.50
C ARG A 131 27.05 28.51 -58.94
N SER A 132 26.86 27.48 -59.76
CA SER A 132 27.22 27.50 -61.19
C SER A 132 26.57 28.67 -61.93
N LEU A 133 25.26 28.86 -61.76
CA LEU A 133 24.53 29.96 -62.43
C LEU A 133 25.00 31.35 -61.98
N ARG A 134 25.43 31.50 -60.72
CA ARG A 134 26.01 32.76 -60.23
C ARG A 134 27.37 33.02 -60.86
N ASP A 135 28.18 31.99 -61.03
CA ASP A 135 29.52 32.08 -61.61
C ASP A 135 29.42 32.43 -63.10
N ASP A 136 28.57 31.73 -63.85
CA ASP A 136 28.28 32.00 -65.27
C ASP A 136 27.79 33.45 -65.46
N ARG A 137 26.87 33.92 -64.59
CA ARG A 137 26.37 35.30 -64.66
C ARG A 137 27.48 36.31 -64.46
N ARG A 138 28.41 36.08 -63.51
CA ARG A 138 29.53 37.00 -63.28
C ARG A 138 30.47 37.04 -64.47
N GLU A 139 30.76 35.88 -65.06
CA GLU A 139 31.60 35.80 -66.26
C GLU A 139 30.96 36.52 -67.45
N LEU A 140 29.68 36.29 -67.73
CA LEU A 140 28.97 36.96 -68.83
C LEU A 140 28.94 38.48 -68.68
N ILE A 141 28.78 38.99 -67.45
CA ILE A 141 28.84 40.43 -67.17
C ILE A 141 30.27 40.95 -67.41
N ALA A 142 31.28 40.28 -66.87
CA ALA A 142 32.68 40.68 -67.05
C ALA A 142 33.09 40.69 -68.54
N GLN A 143 32.68 39.69 -69.32
CA GLN A 143 32.93 39.64 -70.76
C GLN A 143 32.21 40.76 -71.51
N ARG A 144 30.94 41.05 -71.17
CA ARG A 144 30.18 42.16 -71.77
C ARG A 144 30.88 43.50 -71.51
N ASP A 145 31.26 43.77 -70.27
CA ASP A 145 31.89 45.03 -69.86
C ASP A 145 33.25 45.20 -70.54
N LEU A 146 34.04 44.12 -70.61
CA LEU A 146 35.33 44.15 -71.30
C LEU A 146 35.17 44.43 -72.80
N ASN A 147 34.18 43.83 -73.45
CA ASN A 147 33.89 44.08 -74.86
C ASN A 147 33.39 45.51 -75.11
N SER A 148 32.56 46.08 -74.23
CA SER A 148 32.13 47.47 -74.35
C SER A 148 33.29 48.46 -74.18
N GLU A 149 34.19 48.22 -73.22
CA GLU A 149 35.36 49.08 -73.01
C GLU A 149 36.36 49.00 -74.18
N ARG A 150 36.55 47.81 -74.76
CA ARG A 150 37.33 47.66 -76.00
C ARG A 150 36.74 48.47 -77.14
N ALA A 151 35.42 48.38 -77.36
CA ALA A 151 34.74 49.15 -78.39
C ALA A 151 34.86 50.66 -78.14
N ASN A 152 34.74 51.11 -76.89
CA ASN A 152 34.94 52.51 -76.51
C ASN A 152 36.36 53.00 -76.81
N LEU A 153 37.37 52.19 -76.48
CA LEU A 153 38.77 52.50 -76.75
C LEU A 153 39.06 52.57 -78.25
N GLU A 154 38.55 51.64 -79.04
CA GLU A 154 38.66 51.66 -80.50
C GLU A 154 38.01 52.91 -81.10
N ASN A 155 36.81 53.27 -80.64
CA ASN A 155 36.11 54.49 -81.07
C ASN A 155 36.91 55.76 -80.71
N ALA A 156 37.43 55.85 -79.48
CA ALA A 156 38.24 56.99 -79.04
C ALA A 156 39.53 57.12 -79.85
N GLN A 157 40.20 56.00 -80.15
CA GLN A 157 41.37 55.98 -81.04
C GLN A 157 41.03 56.38 -82.48
N ALA A 158 39.89 55.91 -83.00
CA ALA A 158 39.42 56.28 -84.34
C ALA A 158 39.10 57.78 -84.43
N ASN A 159 38.57 58.39 -83.37
CA ASN A 159 38.36 59.83 -83.28
C ASN A 159 39.68 60.59 -83.29
N LEU A 160 40.65 60.19 -82.46
CA LEU A 160 41.98 60.79 -82.42
C LEU A 160 42.69 60.74 -83.80
N ARG A 161 42.53 59.64 -84.53
CA ARG A 161 43.10 59.48 -85.88
C ARG A 161 42.43 60.38 -86.93
N ARG A 162 41.16 60.76 -86.73
CA ARG A 162 40.45 61.66 -87.65
C ARG A 162 40.81 63.14 -87.44
N GLU A 163 41.29 63.50 -86.25
CA GLU A 163 41.67 64.87 -85.89
C GLU A 163 43.14 65.22 -86.20
N ARG A 164 43.94 64.23 -86.63
CA ARG A 164 45.30 64.43 -87.14
C ARG A 164 45.32 64.46 -88.66
#